data_AF-A0AAU7N702-F1
#
_entry.id   AF-A0AAU7N702-F1
#
_cell.length_a   1.000
_cell.length_b   1.000
_cell.length_c   1.000
_cell.angle_alpha   90.00
_cell.angle_beta   90.00
_cell.angle_gamma   90.00
#
_symmetry.space_group_name_H-M   'P 1'
#
loop_
_entity.id
_entity.type
_entity.pdbx_description
1 polymer ?
#
loop_
_entity_poly.entity_id
_entity_poly.type
_entity_poly.pdbx_seq_one_letter_code
_entity_poly.pdbx_strand_id
1 'polypeptide(L)'
;MKTVRQLTALSLMAGSMLFIAQTTASTPVQKDSPVINTLFAQTKPQCIGRYVIDVPESFNNQLHDMIFIDDFKIESKPLFLPAFKQRVQLREQALRDAINKPGNESVNAPYIKEKIELPDDKGIIFDRNISGEDDLGRVLEAHVFVNMTAFIITTEILDLSSPKYRERKKTYIKAGFTEAQMNEKPAKLVALQSLISRLSGRKDEDVPSVKGVCIPNGFIRDDGNQHVEKITFQYENDDFILGVYTNNKYPGSEDTLFNRSAQINEALKTSNQYTIKKVALSPNGIPAESWLFGGTQTMRDTVTGKDEKNTFYDFDFKANERDATADKPKFSIGLTSEYKKTSYSEAQMIEIWDRLVNSLRYK
;
A
#
# COMPACT_ATOMS: atom_id res chain seq x y z
N MET A 1 23.91 49.38 70.69
CA MET A 1 24.41 50.33 69.66
C MET A 1 23.21 50.84 68.87
N LYS A 2 22.96 52.17 68.97
CA LYS A 2 22.29 53.08 68.02
C LYS A 2 20.93 52.64 67.42
N THR A 3 19.81 53.16 67.96
CA THR A 3 18.99 54.31 67.43
C THR A 3 18.23 53.97 66.13
N VAL A 4 16.99 54.36 65.82
CA VAL A 4 15.88 55.13 66.42
C VAL A 4 14.74 55.07 65.37
N ARG A 5 13.48 55.08 65.82
CA ARG A 5 12.23 55.60 65.20
C ARG A 5 11.64 55.12 63.85
N GLN A 6 10.29 55.01 63.96
CA GLN A 6 9.20 55.47 63.08
C GLN A 6 8.89 54.66 61.81
N LEU A 7 7.73 53.98 61.71
CA LEU A 7 6.33 54.42 61.53
C LEU A 7 5.99 54.89 60.11
N THR A 8 4.82 54.43 59.65
CA THR A 8 4.01 54.84 58.48
C THR A 8 4.51 54.38 57.10
N ALA A 9 3.69 54.13 56.08
CA ALA A 9 2.26 53.84 55.88
C ALA A 9 2.09 53.61 54.36
N LEU A 10 0.99 52.95 53.94
CA LEU A 10 0.20 53.20 52.71
C LEU A 10 0.98 53.50 51.39
N SER A 11 0.83 52.76 50.29
CA SER A 11 -0.39 52.58 49.46
C SER A 11 0.02 52.70 47.97
N LEU A 12 -0.47 51.82 47.10
CA LEU A 12 -1.44 52.07 46.01
C LEU A 12 -0.85 52.36 44.62
N MET A 13 -1.69 52.01 43.63
CA MET A 13 -1.68 52.28 42.18
C MET A 13 -0.98 51.23 41.32
N ALA A 14 -1.70 50.26 40.73
CA ALA A 14 -2.65 50.34 39.60
C ALA A 14 -1.93 50.38 38.22
N GLY A 15 -2.23 49.37 37.38
CA GLY A 15 -1.73 49.24 36.03
C GLY A 15 -2.49 48.16 35.24
N SER A 16 -3.69 48.54 34.80
CA SER A 16 -4.40 48.15 33.57
C SER A 16 -3.95 46.87 32.85
N MET A 17 -4.76 45.80 32.93
CA MET A 17 -4.70 44.69 31.97
C MET A 17 -5.41 45.07 30.67
N LEU A 18 -4.62 45.30 29.61
CA LEU A 18 -5.12 45.27 28.24
C LEU A 18 -5.15 43.82 27.77
N PHE A 19 -6.35 43.25 27.71
CA PHE A 19 -6.59 41.99 27.00
C PHE A 19 -6.44 42.23 25.50
N ILE A 20 -5.28 41.86 24.95
CA ILE A 20 -5.12 41.71 23.50
C ILE A 20 -5.75 40.37 23.13
N ALA A 21 -6.99 40.42 22.65
CA ALA A 21 -7.58 39.29 21.95
C ALA A 21 -6.71 38.99 20.73
N GLN A 22 -6.06 37.83 20.72
CA GLN A 22 -5.44 37.29 19.51
C GLN A 22 -6.58 36.92 18.54
N THR A 23 -6.85 37.79 17.59
CA THR A 23 -7.71 37.49 16.44
C THR A 23 -7.02 36.44 15.58
N THR A 24 -7.31 35.16 15.83
CA THR A 24 -7.10 34.09 14.87
C THR A 24 -8.11 34.30 13.73
N ALA A 25 -7.69 35.07 12.72
CA ALA A 25 -8.38 35.12 11.45
C ALA A 25 -8.22 33.76 10.76
N SER A 26 -9.06 32.80 11.13
CA SER A 26 -9.34 31.65 10.28
C SER A 26 -10.28 32.15 9.19
N THR A 27 -9.71 32.56 8.06
CA THR A 27 -10.50 32.74 6.84
C THR A 27 -11.21 31.41 6.58
N PRO A 28 -12.55 31.40 6.45
CA PRO A 28 -13.24 30.20 6.00
C PRO A 28 -12.73 29.91 4.59
N VAL A 29 -12.07 28.76 4.41
CA VAL A 29 -11.76 28.24 3.08
C VAL A 29 -13.10 28.15 2.36
N GLN A 30 -13.30 28.93 1.30
CA GLN A 30 -14.45 28.78 0.42
C GLN A 30 -14.39 27.35 -0.14
N LYS A 31 -15.25 26.47 0.36
CA LYS A 31 -15.35 25.05 -0.03
C LYS A 31 -15.95 24.84 -1.43
N ASP A 32 -15.89 25.85 -2.28
CA ASP A 32 -16.61 25.91 -3.56
C ASP A 32 -15.67 26.33 -4.69
N SER A 33 -14.61 25.54 -4.91
CA SER A 33 -13.80 25.68 -6.12
C SER A 33 -14.47 24.93 -7.29
N PRO A 34 -14.80 25.61 -8.42
CA PRO A 34 -15.42 24.96 -9.58
C PRO A 34 -14.61 23.78 -10.14
N VAL A 35 -13.28 23.86 -10.05
CA VAL A 35 -12.37 22.79 -10.52
C VAL A 35 -12.47 21.57 -9.61
N ILE A 36 -12.53 21.75 -8.28
CA ILE A 36 -12.70 20.65 -7.33
C ILE A 36 -14.07 20.00 -7.48
N ASN A 37 -15.12 20.81 -7.66
CA ASN A 37 -16.45 20.29 -7.92
C ASN A 37 -16.52 19.51 -9.23
N THR A 38 -15.69 19.84 -10.22
CA THR A 38 -15.56 19.05 -11.45
C THR A 38 -14.87 17.71 -11.18
N LEU A 39 -13.76 17.70 -10.42
CA LEU A 39 -13.02 16.47 -10.09
C LEU A 39 -13.89 15.48 -9.31
N PHE A 40 -14.70 15.96 -8.37
CA PHE A 40 -15.59 15.15 -7.54
C PHE A 40 -17.06 15.18 -8.02
N ALA A 41 -17.33 15.59 -9.27
CA ALA A 41 -18.69 15.62 -9.80
C ALA A 41 -19.32 14.22 -9.82
N GLN A 42 -18.49 13.22 -10.10
CA GLN A 42 -18.83 11.81 -10.01
C GLN A 42 -17.76 11.10 -9.19
N THR A 43 -18.20 10.30 -8.23
CA THR A 43 -17.33 9.49 -7.37
C THR A 43 -17.76 8.03 -7.43
N LYS A 44 -16.80 7.14 -7.16
CA LYS A 44 -17.05 5.71 -7.00
C LYS A 44 -16.44 5.24 -5.68
N PRO A 45 -17.07 4.29 -4.98
CA PRO A 45 -16.43 3.61 -3.87
C PRO A 45 -15.26 2.80 -4.41
N GLN A 46 -14.19 2.69 -3.62
CA GLN A 46 -13.01 1.92 -3.94
C GLN A 46 -12.69 1.01 -2.77
N CYS A 47 -12.86 -0.29 -2.96
CA CYS A 47 -12.59 -1.29 -1.94
C CYS A 47 -11.09 -1.65 -1.93
N ILE A 48 -10.42 -1.45 -0.79
CA ILE A 48 -8.98 -1.64 -0.61
C ILE A 48 -8.75 -2.42 0.69
N GLY A 49 -8.35 -3.68 0.57
CA GLY A 49 -8.22 -4.59 1.71
C GLY A 49 -9.53 -4.70 2.47
N ARG A 50 -9.56 -4.19 3.70
CA ARG A 50 -10.71 -4.21 4.61
C ARG A 50 -11.39 -2.84 4.76
N TYR A 51 -11.08 -1.91 3.86
CA TYR A 51 -11.57 -0.52 3.86
C TYR A 51 -12.22 -0.15 2.55
N VAL A 52 -13.00 0.93 2.60
CA VAL A 52 -13.55 1.62 1.43
C VAL A 52 -13.25 3.11 1.57
N ILE A 53 -12.82 3.72 0.47
CA ILE A 53 -12.75 5.17 0.29
C ILE A 53 -13.54 5.53 -0.98
N ASP A 54 -14.09 6.74 -1.05
CA ASP A 54 -14.70 7.24 -2.27
C ASP A 54 -13.67 8.08 -3.04
N VAL A 55 -13.45 7.74 -4.30
CA VAL A 55 -12.50 8.42 -5.19
C VAL A 55 -13.23 9.01 -6.39
N PRO A 56 -12.68 10.06 -7.03
CA PRO A 56 -13.17 10.52 -8.33
C PRO A 56 -13.32 9.37 -9.33
N GLU A 57 -14.36 9.40 -10.16
CA GLU A 57 -14.59 8.34 -11.16
C GLU A 57 -13.39 8.16 -12.12
N SER A 58 -12.69 9.27 -12.41
CA SER A 58 -11.49 9.32 -13.24
C SER A 58 -10.28 8.59 -12.65
N PHE A 59 -10.29 8.27 -11.35
CA PHE A 59 -9.19 7.58 -10.71
C PHE A 59 -9.19 6.10 -11.10
N ASN A 60 -8.09 5.67 -11.72
CA ASN A 60 -7.85 4.29 -12.08
C ASN A 60 -6.57 3.82 -11.40
N ASN A 61 -6.65 2.69 -10.72
CA ASN A 61 -5.50 2.14 -10.03
C ASN A 61 -4.42 1.76 -11.06
N GLN A 62 -3.17 2.14 -10.81
CA GLN A 62 -2.03 1.86 -11.67
C GLN A 62 -1.26 0.60 -11.23
N LEU A 63 -1.37 0.21 -9.97
CA LEU A 63 -0.63 -0.93 -9.40
C LEU A 63 -1.48 -2.18 -9.30
N HIS A 64 -1.06 -3.22 -10.01
CA HIS A 64 -1.83 -4.47 -10.12
C HIS A 64 -1.08 -5.70 -9.59
N ASP A 65 0.16 -5.52 -9.15
CA ASP A 65 1.09 -6.58 -8.73
C ASP A 65 1.70 -6.35 -7.33
N MET A 66 1.26 -5.31 -6.62
CA MET A 66 1.74 -4.96 -5.27
C MET A 66 0.84 -5.54 -4.17
N ILE A 67 0.48 -6.81 -4.31
CA ILE A 67 -0.43 -7.53 -3.42
C ILE A 67 0.29 -8.74 -2.86
N PHE A 68 0.34 -8.83 -1.54
CA PHE A 68 0.95 -9.96 -0.84
C PHE A 68 -0.03 -10.52 0.19
N ILE A 69 -0.28 -11.83 0.07
CA ILE A 69 -1.04 -12.61 1.04
C ILE A 69 -0.10 -13.70 1.55
N ASP A 70 0.30 -13.62 2.81
CA ASP A 70 1.42 -14.36 3.38
C ASP A 70 2.70 -14.15 2.55
N ASP A 71 3.17 -15.21 1.90
CA ASP A 71 4.31 -15.23 0.99
C ASP A 71 3.92 -15.20 -0.49
N PHE A 72 2.62 -15.20 -0.80
CA PHE A 72 2.13 -15.18 -2.17
C PHE A 72 2.09 -13.75 -2.70
N LYS A 73 2.84 -13.48 -3.77
CA LYS A 73 2.63 -12.30 -4.61
C LYS A 73 1.46 -12.56 -5.55
N ILE A 74 0.52 -11.62 -5.63
CA ILE A 74 -0.65 -11.72 -6.49
C ILE A 74 -0.64 -10.55 -7.49
N GLU A 75 -0.80 -10.90 -8.76
CA GLU A 75 -1.04 -9.96 -9.84
C GLU A 75 -2.42 -10.22 -10.43
N SER A 76 -3.13 -9.17 -10.84
CA SER A 76 -4.50 -9.28 -11.33
C SER A 76 -4.78 -8.35 -12.49
N LYS A 77 -5.57 -8.81 -13.46
CA LYS A 77 -6.09 -7.94 -14.52
C LYS A 77 -7.37 -8.50 -15.11
N PRO A 78 -8.32 -7.66 -15.54
CA PRO A 78 -9.40 -8.08 -16.41
C PRO A 78 -8.83 -8.72 -17.68
N LEU A 79 -9.36 -9.86 -18.09
CA LEU A 79 -8.92 -10.57 -19.29
C LEU A 79 -10.06 -11.41 -19.86
N PHE A 80 -10.14 -11.54 -21.18
CA PHE A 80 -11.08 -12.47 -21.79
C PHE A 80 -10.51 -13.90 -21.77
N LEU A 81 -11.39 -14.89 -21.65
CA LEU A 81 -11.00 -16.31 -21.56
C LEU A 81 -10.06 -16.76 -22.71
N PRO A 82 -10.29 -16.41 -24.00
CA PRO A 82 -9.36 -16.79 -25.07
C PRO A 82 -7.95 -16.22 -24.86
N ALA A 83 -7.85 -14.96 -24.45
CA ALA A 83 -6.56 -14.31 -24.17
C ALA A 83 -5.87 -14.93 -22.94
N PHE A 84 -6.65 -15.35 -21.93
CA PHE A 84 -6.11 -16.11 -20.80
C PHE A 84 -5.53 -17.45 -21.25
N LYS A 85 -6.26 -18.24 -22.05
CA LYS A 85 -5.78 -19.53 -22.57
C LYS A 85 -4.50 -19.35 -23.38
N GLN A 86 -4.45 -18.33 -24.24
CA GLN A 86 -3.25 -17.99 -25.01
C GLN A 86 -2.08 -17.60 -24.09
N ARG A 87 -2.31 -16.78 -23.05
CA ARG A 87 -1.28 -16.41 -22.07
C ARG A 87 -0.66 -17.64 -21.41
N VAL A 88 -1.48 -18.60 -21.00
CA VAL A 88 -1.03 -19.85 -20.37
C VAL A 88 -0.18 -20.66 -21.35
N GLN A 89 -0.64 -20.84 -22.59
CA GLN A 89 0.11 -21.57 -23.62
C GLN A 89 1.46 -20.93 -23.93
N LEU A 90 1.49 -19.61 -24.12
CA LEU A 90 2.73 -18.86 -24.37
C LEU A 90 3.68 -18.95 -23.18
N ARG A 91 3.15 -18.90 -21.94
CA ARG A 91 3.96 -19.04 -20.74
C ARG A 91 4.55 -20.44 -20.62
N GLU A 92 3.76 -21.49 -20.86
CA GLU A 92 4.25 -22.87 -20.85
C GLU A 92 5.36 -23.07 -21.89
N GLN A 93 5.18 -22.56 -23.12
CA GLN A 93 6.19 -22.62 -24.16
C GLN A 93 7.48 -21.89 -23.73
N ALA A 94 7.36 -20.66 -23.21
CA ALA A 94 8.50 -19.90 -22.71
C ALA A 94 9.26 -20.59 -21.55
N LEU A 95 8.56 -21.39 -20.74
CA LEU A 95 9.18 -22.21 -19.69
C LEU A 95 9.87 -23.46 -20.22
N ARG A 96 9.34 -24.09 -21.28
CA ARG A 96 10.04 -25.18 -21.98
C ARG A 96 11.32 -24.68 -22.65
N ASP A 97 11.25 -23.52 -23.28
CA ASP A 97 12.39 -22.90 -23.97
C ASP A 97 13.40 -22.26 -23.02
N ALA A 98 13.13 -22.26 -21.70
CA ALA A 98 13.99 -21.65 -20.71
C ALA A 98 15.40 -22.24 -20.71
N ILE A 99 15.57 -23.52 -21.07
CA ILE A 99 16.90 -24.14 -21.21
C ILE A 99 17.84 -23.40 -22.17
N ASN A 100 17.29 -22.68 -23.16
CA ASN A 100 18.06 -21.93 -24.15
C ASN A 100 18.47 -20.52 -23.67
N LYS A 101 18.04 -20.11 -22.46
CA LYS A 101 18.36 -18.77 -21.94
C LYS A 101 19.77 -18.73 -21.34
N PRO A 102 20.52 -17.64 -21.52
CA PRO A 102 21.81 -17.45 -20.86
C PRO A 102 21.71 -17.62 -19.34
N GLY A 103 22.67 -18.32 -18.74
CA GLY A 103 22.71 -18.60 -17.29
C GLY A 103 21.93 -19.85 -16.86
N ASN A 104 21.11 -20.44 -17.73
CA ASN A 104 20.41 -21.69 -17.43
C ASN A 104 21.28 -22.90 -17.79
N GLU A 105 21.46 -23.80 -16.83
CA GLU A 105 22.26 -25.01 -17.00
C GLU A 105 21.39 -26.23 -17.37
N SER A 106 21.94 -27.12 -18.19
CA SER A 106 21.26 -28.35 -18.62
C SER A 106 21.03 -29.34 -17.48
N VAL A 107 21.89 -29.33 -16.45
CA VAL A 107 21.75 -30.16 -15.24
C VAL A 107 20.49 -29.83 -14.41
N ASN A 108 19.97 -28.62 -14.59
CA ASN A 108 18.77 -28.13 -13.91
C ASN A 108 17.48 -28.43 -14.71
N ALA A 109 17.59 -28.93 -15.94
CA ALA A 109 16.45 -29.31 -16.76
C ALA A 109 15.71 -30.54 -16.18
N PRO A 110 14.38 -30.69 -16.42
CA PRO A 110 13.50 -29.72 -17.10
C PRO A 110 13.24 -28.48 -16.23
N TYR A 111 12.89 -27.35 -16.88
CA TYR A 111 12.57 -26.07 -16.21
C TYR A 111 11.10 -25.98 -15.75
N ILE A 112 10.27 -26.94 -16.16
CA ILE A 112 8.97 -27.24 -15.57
C ILE A 112 9.12 -28.59 -14.88
N LYS A 113 9.01 -28.63 -13.55
CA LYS A 113 9.06 -29.85 -12.74
C LYS A 113 7.72 -30.55 -12.69
N GLU A 114 6.64 -29.76 -12.59
CA GLU A 114 5.28 -30.28 -12.59
C GLU A 114 4.30 -29.26 -13.16
N LYS A 115 3.22 -29.77 -13.75
CA LYS A 115 2.04 -29.01 -14.17
C LYS A 115 0.84 -29.54 -13.40
N ILE A 116 0.14 -28.66 -12.70
CA ILE A 116 -1.00 -29.04 -11.87
C ILE A 116 -2.22 -28.29 -12.40
N GLU A 117 -3.13 -29.00 -13.03
CA GLU A 117 -4.38 -28.43 -13.53
C GLU A 117 -5.29 -28.10 -12.34
N LEU A 118 -5.89 -26.91 -12.38
CA LEU A 118 -6.86 -26.50 -11.37
C LEU A 118 -8.25 -27.05 -11.75
N PRO A 119 -9.09 -27.42 -10.76
CA PRO A 119 -10.46 -27.87 -11.02
C PRO A 119 -11.28 -26.86 -11.84
N ASP A 120 -12.30 -27.34 -12.54
CA ASP A 120 -13.26 -26.54 -13.32
C ASP A 120 -12.62 -25.67 -14.41
N ASP A 121 -11.49 -26.11 -14.98
CA ASP A 121 -10.70 -25.33 -15.95
C ASP A 121 -10.30 -23.93 -15.45
N LYS A 122 -10.21 -23.73 -14.13
CA LYS A 122 -9.85 -22.44 -13.51
C LYS A 122 -8.43 -21.99 -13.82
N GLY A 123 -7.59 -22.87 -14.36
CA GLY A 123 -6.23 -22.56 -14.77
C GLY A 123 -5.24 -23.65 -14.42
N ILE A 124 -3.99 -23.24 -14.18
CA ILE A 124 -2.86 -24.16 -14.02
C ILE A 124 -1.84 -23.61 -13.02
N ILE A 125 -1.17 -24.49 -12.29
CA ILE A 125 0.01 -24.16 -11.49
C ILE A 125 1.23 -24.82 -12.15
N PHE A 126 2.26 -24.03 -12.41
CA PHE A 126 3.58 -24.51 -12.80
C PHE A 126 4.48 -24.56 -11.57
N ASP A 127 5.01 -25.74 -11.26
CA ASP A 127 6.21 -25.88 -10.44
C ASP A 127 7.40 -25.76 -11.38
N ARG A 128 8.12 -24.64 -11.31
CA ARG A 128 9.18 -24.31 -12.26
C ARG A 128 10.46 -23.86 -11.56
N ASN A 129 11.58 -23.96 -12.25
CA ASN A 129 12.84 -23.42 -11.73
C ASN A 129 12.82 -21.90 -11.67
N ILE A 130 13.67 -21.34 -10.83
CA ILE A 130 14.13 -19.95 -10.94
C ILE A 130 15.17 -19.88 -12.06
N SER A 131 15.11 -18.84 -12.90
CA SER A 131 16.04 -18.70 -14.03
C SER A 131 17.41 -18.28 -13.51
N GLY A 132 18.48 -18.95 -13.96
CA GLY A 132 19.85 -18.70 -13.54
C GLY A 132 20.25 -19.37 -12.23
N GLU A 133 19.38 -20.21 -11.65
CA GLU A 133 19.61 -20.86 -10.36
C GLU A 133 19.53 -22.39 -10.45
N ASP A 134 20.02 -23.05 -9.40
CA ASP A 134 19.87 -24.50 -9.17
C ASP A 134 18.39 -24.89 -9.07
N ASP A 135 18.01 -26.06 -9.57
CA ASP A 135 16.61 -26.52 -9.55
C ASP A 135 16.09 -27.00 -8.19
N LEU A 136 16.82 -26.70 -7.11
CA LEU A 136 16.36 -26.80 -5.72
C LEU A 136 15.52 -25.57 -5.32
N GLY A 137 15.85 -24.40 -5.89
CA GLY A 137 15.10 -23.16 -5.75
C GLY A 137 14.08 -23.07 -6.87
N ARG A 138 12.79 -23.03 -6.54
CA ARG A 138 11.70 -23.10 -7.51
C ARG A 138 10.61 -22.10 -7.19
N VAL A 139 9.71 -21.93 -8.14
CA VAL A 139 8.52 -21.07 -8.02
C VAL A 139 7.29 -21.92 -8.28
N LEU A 140 6.31 -21.85 -7.38
CA LEU A 140 4.95 -22.22 -7.69
C LEU A 140 4.28 -21.02 -8.35
N GLU A 141 4.04 -21.10 -9.66
CA GLU A 141 3.43 -20.04 -10.47
C GLU A 141 2.04 -20.48 -10.93
N ALA A 142 1.00 -19.96 -10.28
CA ALA A 142 -0.38 -20.18 -10.66
C ALA A 142 -0.86 -19.14 -11.68
N HIS A 143 -1.51 -19.59 -12.74
CA HIS A 143 -2.32 -18.78 -13.64
C HIS A 143 -3.77 -19.16 -13.43
N VAL A 144 -4.58 -18.22 -12.94
CA VAL A 144 -5.97 -18.47 -12.53
C VAL A 144 -6.92 -17.55 -13.29
N PHE A 145 -8.08 -18.06 -13.69
CA PHE A 145 -9.14 -17.31 -14.34
C PHE A 145 -10.46 -17.50 -13.61
N VAL A 146 -10.99 -16.43 -13.02
CA VAL A 146 -12.28 -16.43 -12.32
C VAL A 146 -12.99 -15.11 -12.57
N ASN A 147 -14.26 -15.17 -12.98
CA ASN A 147 -15.13 -14.00 -13.18
C ASN A 147 -14.52 -12.89 -14.06
N MET A 148 -14.01 -13.26 -15.24
CA MET A 148 -13.38 -12.34 -16.22
C MET A 148 -12.09 -11.65 -15.72
N THR A 149 -11.56 -12.07 -14.58
CA THR A 149 -10.26 -11.62 -14.08
C THR A 149 -9.26 -12.76 -14.18
N ALA A 150 -8.08 -12.44 -14.71
CA ALA A 150 -6.93 -13.32 -14.72
C ALA A 150 -5.96 -12.92 -13.61
N PHE A 151 -5.55 -13.90 -12.82
CA PHE A 151 -4.58 -13.74 -11.76
C PHE A 151 -3.29 -14.48 -12.11
N ILE A 152 -2.17 -13.96 -11.63
CA ILE A 152 -0.89 -14.65 -11.53
C ILE A 152 -0.52 -14.66 -10.05
N ILE A 153 -0.27 -15.84 -9.49
CA ILE A 153 0.13 -15.97 -8.08
C ILE A 153 1.45 -16.69 -8.04
N THR A 154 2.45 -16.12 -7.38
CA THR A 154 3.77 -16.73 -7.26
C THR A 154 4.23 -16.81 -5.82
N THR A 155 4.87 -17.92 -5.48
CA THR A 155 5.71 -18.05 -4.29
C THR A 155 6.97 -18.85 -4.62
N GLU A 156 8.08 -18.48 -3.98
CA GLU A 156 9.32 -19.25 -4.05
C GLU A 156 9.28 -20.40 -3.05
N ILE A 157 9.92 -21.51 -3.42
CA ILE A 157 9.99 -22.72 -2.60
C ILE A 157 11.39 -23.33 -2.66
N LEU A 158 11.80 -23.92 -1.56
CA LEU A 158 12.94 -24.82 -1.50
C LEU A 158 12.48 -26.29 -1.59
N ASP A 159 13.11 -27.08 -2.47
CA ASP A 159 12.86 -28.52 -2.58
C ASP A 159 14.14 -29.33 -2.82
N LEU A 160 14.59 -30.02 -1.76
CA LEU A 160 15.71 -30.96 -1.76
C LEU A 160 15.27 -32.43 -1.79
N SER A 161 14.04 -32.74 -2.23
CA SER A 161 13.50 -34.10 -2.24
C SER A 161 14.22 -35.02 -3.22
N SER A 162 14.81 -34.44 -4.28
CA SER A 162 15.56 -35.20 -5.28
C SER A 162 16.82 -35.86 -4.67
N PRO A 163 17.07 -37.15 -4.94
CA PRO A 163 18.27 -37.85 -4.43
C PRO A 163 19.60 -37.18 -4.79
N LYS A 164 19.65 -36.37 -5.86
CA LYS A 164 20.86 -35.65 -6.27
C LYS A 164 21.33 -34.62 -5.23
N TYR A 165 20.43 -34.15 -4.36
CA TYR A 165 20.75 -33.18 -3.31
C TYR A 165 21.14 -33.82 -1.97
N ARG A 166 21.42 -35.13 -1.92
CA ARG A 166 21.76 -35.83 -0.67
C ARG A 166 22.87 -35.15 0.13
N GLU A 167 23.94 -34.72 -0.53
CA GLU A 167 25.05 -34.03 0.14
C GLU A 167 24.68 -32.61 0.55
N ARG A 168 23.94 -31.88 -0.29
CA ARG A 168 23.45 -30.54 0.04
C ARG A 168 22.54 -30.56 1.26
N LYS A 169 21.65 -31.56 1.34
CA LYS A 169 20.75 -31.78 2.47
C LYS A 169 21.49 -31.93 3.80
N LYS A 170 22.64 -32.64 3.82
CA LYS A 170 23.48 -32.74 5.04
C LYS A 170 23.96 -31.38 5.52
N THR A 171 24.29 -30.46 4.62
CA THR A 171 24.70 -29.09 4.97
C THR A 171 23.57 -28.29 5.61
N TYR A 172 22.35 -28.37 5.07
CA TYR A 172 21.18 -27.71 5.66
C TYR A 172 20.81 -28.28 7.03
N ILE A 173 20.88 -29.61 7.19
CA ILE A 173 20.67 -30.26 8.49
C ILE A 173 21.69 -29.76 9.52
N LYS A 174 22.97 -29.66 9.14
CA LYS A 174 24.02 -29.09 10.02
C LYS A 174 23.77 -27.63 10.38
N ALA A 175 23.11 -26.88 9.49
CA ALA A 175 22.68 -25.51 9.73
C ALA A 175 21.36 -25.41 10.54
N GLY A 176 20.79 -26.54 10.98
CA GLY A 176 19.60 -26.57 11.84
C GLY A 176 18.26 -26.59 11.10
N PHE A 177 18.25 -26.80 9.78
CA PHE A 177 17.01 -26.86 9.01
C PHE A 177 16.26 -28.18 9.25
N THR A 178 14.93 -28.07 9.38
CA THR A 178 14.02 -29.21 9.43
C THR A 178 13.70 -29.75 8.04
N GLU A 179 13.16 -30.97 7.96
CA GLU A 179 12.71 -31.56 6.69
C GLU A 179 11.68 -30.67 5.97
N ALA A 180 10.75 -30.08 6.71
CA ALA A 180 9.72 -29.20 6.16
C ALA A 180 10.30 -27.91 5.55
N GLN A 181 11.36 -27.36 6.17
CA GLN A 181 12.04 -26.17 5.65
C GLN A 181 12.92 -26.47 4.43
N MET A 182 13.34 -27.73 4.24
CA MET A 182 14.11 -28.14 3.06
C MET A 182 13.21 -28.61 1.91
N ASN A 183 11.93 -28.85 2.16
CA ASN A 183 10.95 -29.38 1.22
C ASN A 183 9.60 -28.67 1.38
N GLU A 184 9.53 -27.42 0.93
CA GLU A 184 8.41 -26.51 1.19
C GLU A 184 7.22 -26.73 0.24
N LYS A 185 7.45 -27.39 -0.90
CA LYS A 185 6.44 -27.60 -1.96
C LYS A 185 5.09 -28.10 -1.43
N PRO A 186 4.99 -29.19 -0.64
CA PRO A 186 3.68 -29.75 -0.28
C PRO A 186 2.82 -28.75 0.52
N ALA A 187 3.41 -28.09 1.52
CA ALA A 187 2.70 -27.12 2.35
C ALA A 187 2.32 -25.86 1.56
N LYS A 188 3.24 -25.34 0.74
CA LYS A 188 3.00 -24.15 -0.09
C LYS A 188 1.97 -24.39 -1.17
N LEU A 189 1.95 -25.58 -1.78
CA LEU A 189 0.94 -25.94 -2.77
C LEU A 189 -0.46 -26.00 -2.16
N VAL A 190 -0.61 -26.60 -0.98
CA VAL A 190 -1.89 -26.64 -0.25
C VAL A 190 -2.37 -25.23 0.10
N ALA A 191 -1.47 -24.37 0.61
CA ALA A 191 -1.79 -22.98 0.93
C ALA A 191 -2.19 -22.18 -0.33
N LEU A 192 -1.48 -22.36 -1.44
CA LEU A 192 -1.80 -21.74 -2.73
C LEU A 192 -3.18 -22.18 -3.24
N GLN A 193 -3.49 -23.49 -3.18
CA GLN A 193 -4.79 -24.00 -3.59
C GLN A 193 -5.93 -23.48 -2.71
N SER A 194 -5.70 -23.36 -1.39
CA SER A 194 -6.64 -22.73 -0.47
C SER A 194 -6.91 -21.27 -0.84
N LEU A 195 -5.86 -20.49 -1.10
CA LEU A 195 -5.97 -19.10 -1.56
C LEU A 195 -6.79 -18.99 -2.86
N ILE A 196 -6.46 -19.82 -3.86
CA ILE A 196 -7.14 -19.85 -5.15
C ILE A 196 -8.64 -20.17 -4.99
N SER A 197 -9.00 -21.09 -4.10
CA SER A 197 -10.40 -21.49 -3.87
C SER A 197 -11.30 -20.35 -3.35
N ARG A 198 -10.69 -19.31 -2.77
CA ARG A 198 -11.37 -18.16 -2.16
C ARG A 198 -11.33 -16.90 -3.02
N LEU A 199 -10.60 -16.96 -4.13
CA LEU A 199 -10.37 -15.87 -5.05
C LEU A 199 -11.55 -15.69 -6.02
N SER A 200 -11.96 -14.45 -6.23
CA SER A 200 -12.97 -14.07 -7.21
C SER A 200 -12.54 -12.81 -7.94
N GLY A 201 -12.78 -12.74 -9.25
CA GLY A 201 -12.78 -11.49 -9.99
C GLY A 201 -13.96 -10.60 -9.60
N ARG A 202 -13.77 -9.28 -9.65
CA ARG A 202 -14.79 -8.23 -9.49
C ARG A 202 -14.29 -6.92 -10.11
N LYS A 203 -15.15 -5.92 -10.27
CA LYS A 203 -14.68 -4.55 -10.52
C LYS A 203 -14.20 -3.92 -9.21
N ASP A 204 -13.35 -2.91 -9.32
CA ASP A 204 -12.78 -2.24 -8.15
C ASP A 204 -13.83 -1.48 -7.33
N GLU A 205 -14.85 -0.96 -8.01
CA GLU A 205 -16.00 -0.27 -7.42
C GLU A 205 -17.05 -1.21 -6.79
N ASP A 206 -17.01 -2.51 -7.10
CA ASP A 206 -17.92 -3.47 -6.48
C ASP A 206 -17.44 -3.77 -5.06
N VAL A 207 -18.22 -3.38 -4.04
CA VAL A 207 -17.89 -3.64 -2.63
C VAL A 207 -18.54 -4.95 -2.16
N PRO A 208 -17.78 -6.04 -1.93
CA PRO A 208 -18.37 -7.31 -1.51
C PRO A 208 -18.91 -7.25 -0.07
N SER A 209 -20.14 -7.70 0.14
CA SER A 209 -20.79 -7.76 1.46
C SER A 209 -20.26 -8.88 2.37
N VAL A 210 -19.56 -9.86 1.79
CA VAL A 210 -18.98 -11.00 2.53
C VAL A 210 -17.63 -10.61 3.13
N LYS A 211 -17.29 -11.17 4.30
CA LYS A 211 -15.99 -10.98 4.94
C LYS A 211 -14.83 -11.48 4.05
N GLY A 212 -13.79 -10.67 3.99
CA GLY A 212 -12.64 -10.90 3.12
C GLY A 212 -11.95 -9.62 2.72
N VAL A 213 -10.98 -9.78 1.83
CA VAL A 213 -9.99 -8.79 1.48
C VAL A 213 -10.14 -8.37 0.02
N CYS A 214 -10.32 -7.08 -0.22
CA CYS A 214 -10.35 -6.50 -1.54
C CYS A 214 -8.93 -6.28 -2.08
N ILE A 215 -8.67 -6.81 -3.26
CA ILE A 215 -7.44 -6.59 -4.05
C ILE A 215 -7.84 -5.95 -5.39
N PRO A 216 -6.91 -5.39 -6.18
CA PRO A 216 -7.24 -4.88 -7.51
C PRO A 216 -7.96 -5.95 -8.34
N ASN A 217 -9.06 -5.56 -8.98
CA ASN A 217 -9.92 -6.42 -9.82
C ASN A 217 -10.38 -7.74 -9.19
N GLY A 218 -10.30 -7.85 -7.86
CA GLY A 218 -10.42 -9.13 -7.18
C GLY A 218 -10.81 -9.06 -5.71
N PHE A 219 -11.19 -10.20 -5.19
CA PHE A 219 -11.61 -10.39 -3.81
C PHE A 219 -11.19 -11.76 -3.30
N ILE A 220 -10.71 -11.81 -2.07
CA ILE A 220 -10.35 -13.04 -1.36
C ILE A 220 -11.25 -13.17 -0.15
N ARG A 221 -12.14 -14.16 -0.16
CA ARG A 221 -13.00 -14.46 1.00
C ARG A 221 -12.17 -14.98 2.17
N ASP A 222 -12.52 -14.59 3.39
CA ASP A 222 -11.88 -15.11 4.60
C ASP A 222 -12.15 -16.62 4.77
N ASP A 223 -11.18 -17.36 5.31
CA ASP A 223 -11.32 -18.79 5.67
C ASP A 223 -11.37 -19.03 7.19
N GLY A 224 -11.39 -17.95 7.97
CA GLY A 224 -11.33 -18.01 9.44
C GLY A 224 -9.91 -18.11 10.01
N ASN A 225 -8.89 -18.25 9.17
CA ASN A 225 -7.49 -18.15 9.57
C ASN A 225 -6.98 -16.71 9.43
N GLN A 226 -5.91 -16.41 10.16
CA GLN A 226 -5.22 -15.14 10.03
C GLN A 226 -4.15 -15.26 8.94
N HIS A 227 -4.25 -14.43 7.90
CA HIS A 227 -3.26 -14.27 6.85
C HIS A 227 -2.56 -12.92 6.98
N VAL A 228 -1.29 -12.83 6.61
CA VAL A 228 -0.60 -11.54 6.47
C VAL A 228 -1.02 -10.88 5.16
N GLU A 229 -1.67 -9.74 5.24
CA GLU A 229 -2.19 -8.99 4.09
C GLU A 229 -1.36 -7.72 3.92
N LYS A 230 -0.80 -7.50 2.73
CA LYS A 230 -0.17 -6.24 2.34
C LYS A 230 -0.68 -5.83 0.97
N ILE A 231 -1.32 -4.67 0.91
CA ILE A 231 -2.09 -4.26 -0.26
C ILE A 231 -1.77 -2.81 -0.55
N THR A 232 -1.36 -2.55 -1.78
CA THR A 232 -1.07 -1.20 -2.27
C THR A 232 -1.93 -0.88 -3.48
N PHE A 233 -2.51 0.31 -3.47
CA PHE A 233 -3.14 0.94 -4.63
C PHE A 233 -2.42 2.26 -4.92
N GLN A 234 -2.38 2.66 -6.18
CA GLN A 234 -1.84 3.96 -6.59
C GLN A 234 -2.72 4.55 -7.68
N TYR A 235 -3.05 5.83 -7.53
CA TYR A 235 -3.73 6.62 -8.53
C TYR A 235 -2.81 7.77 -8.92
N GLU A 236 -2.82 8.14 -10.18
CA GLU A 236 -1.95 9.18 -10.70
C GLU A 236 -2.70 9.98 -11.77
N ASN A 237 -2.52 11.29 -11.73
CA ASN A 237 -2.93 12.21 -12.78
C ASN A 237 -1.79 13.21 -13.06
N ASP A 238 -2.10 14.28 -13.80
CA ASP A 238 -1.11 15.30 -14.16
C ASP A 238 -0.69 16.17 -12.96
N ASP A 239 -1.50 16.23 -11.91
CA ASP A 239 -1.31 17.11 -10.76
C ASP A 239 -0.68 16.40 -9.55
N PHE A 240 -0.97 15.13 -9.30
CA PHE A 240 -0.47 14.39 -8.13
C PHE A 240 -0.54 12.87 -8.27
N ILE A 241 0.13 12.19 -7.33
CA ILE A 241 0.07 10.75 -7.09
C ILE A 241 -0.60 10.53 -5.73
N LEU A 242 -1.59 9.63 -5.67
CA LEU A 242 -2.25 9.18 -4.45
C LEU A 242 -1.91 7.71 -4.23
N GLY A 243 -1.14 7.41 -3.18
CA GLY A 243 -0.85 6.06 -2.73
C GLY A 243 -1.75 5.64 -1.57
N VAL A 244 -2.24 4.41 -1.59
CA VAL A 244 -2.97 3.81 -0.47
C VAL A 244 -2.31 2.50 -0.11
N TYR A 245 -2.05 2.29 1.17
CA TYR A 245 -1.39 1.10 1.69
C TYR A 245 -2.09 0.56 2.93
N THR A 246 -2.27 -0.75 3.00
CA THR A 246 -2.71 -1.42 4.23
C THR A 246 -1.89 -2.66 4.54
N ASN A 247 -1.68 -2.89 5.82
CA ASN A 247 -0.90 -4.01 6.33
C ASN A 247 -1.41 -4.47 7.70
N ASN A 248 -1.76 -5.75 7.80
CA ASN A 248 -2.29 -6.35 9.02
C ASN A 248 -1.25 -7.07 9.89
N LYS A 249 0.01 -7.13 9.44
CA LYS A 249 1.11 -7.79 10.16
C LYS A 249 1.43 -7.09 11.49
N TYR A 250 1.29 -5.78 11.52
CA TYR A 250 1.73 -4.95 12.64
C TYR A 250 0.55 -4.58 13.53
N PRO A 251 0.54 -5.00 14.80
CA PRO A 251 -0.48 -4.55 15.74
C PRO A 251 -0.36 -3.05 16.03
N GLY A 252 -1.38 -2.53 16.69
CA GLY A 252 -1.37 -1.19 17.24
C GLY A 252 -0.17 -0.91 18.14
N SER A 253 0.36 0.32 18.07
CA SER A 253 1.54 0.74 18.81
C SER A 253 1.49 2.24 19.12
N GLU A 254 2.22 2.66 20.16
CA GLU A 254 2.42 4.10 20.44
C GLU A 254 3.28 4.81 19.37
N ASP A 255 3.90 4.07 18.45
CA ASP A 255 4.56 4.66 17.28
C ASP A 255 3.52 5.14 16.23
N THR A 256 2.92 6.30 16.52
CA THR A 256 1.91 6.98 15.72
C THR A 256 2.53 8.14 14.93
N LEU A 257 1.85 8.63 13.89
CA LEU A 257 2.28 9.80 13.10
C LEU A 257 2.59 11.00 14.01
N PHE A 258 1.77 11.23 15.03
CA PHE A 258 1.96 12.36 15.93
C PHE A 258 3.03 12.09 16.98
N ASN A 259 3.21 10.86 17.46
CA ASN A 259 4.33 10.57 18.38
C ASN A 259 5.69 10.65 17.66
N ARG A 260 5.72 10.54 16.32
CA ARG A 260 6.91 10.80 15.48
C ARG A 260 7.20 12.28 15.20
N SER A 261 6.45 13.21 15.80
CA SER A 261 6.55 14.65 15.48
C SER A 261 7.95 15.24 15.59
N ALA A 262 8.73 14.86 16.60
CA ALA A 262 10.08 15.39 16.77
C ALA A 262 10.97 15.02 15.57
N GLN A 263 10.93 13.75 15.14
CA GLN A 263 11.70 13.25 14.01
C GLN A 263 11.23 13.89 12.69
N ILE A 264 9.92 13.99 12.48
CA ILE A 264 9.33 14.63 11.30
C ILE A 264 9.76 16.10 11.23
N ASN A 265 9.64 16.85 12.34
CA ASN A 265 10.02 18.26 12.36
C ASN A 265 11.52 18.47 12.09
N GLU A 266 12.41 17.59 12.54
CA GLU A 266 13.83 17.64 12.16
C GLU A 266 14.04 17.36 10.67
N ALA A 267 13.31 16.39 10.08
CA ALA A 267 13.38 16.10 8.65
C ALA A 267 12.84 17.25 7.78
N LEU A 268 11.81 17.97 8.24
CA LEU A 268 11.28 19.14 7.52
C LEU A 268 12.33 20.26 7.39
N LYS A 269 13.15 20.47 8.42
CA LYS A 269 14.22 21.49 8.40
C LYS A 269 15.26 21.24 7.31
N THR A 270 15.50 19.98 6.95
CA THR A 270 16.51 19.61 5.94
C THR A 270 15.95 19.45 4.53
N SER A 271 14.62 19.39 4.37
CA SER A 271 13.93 19.09 3.09
C SER A 271 13.26 20.29 2.42
N ASN A 272 13.48 21.53 2.91
CA ASN A 272 12.78 22.74 2.43
C ASN A 272 11.24 22.60 2.45
N GLN A 273 10.71 21.81 3.39
CA GLN A 273 9.29 21.61 3.60
C GLN A 273 8.83 22.28 4.89
N TYR A 274 7.53 22.54 4.98
CA TYR A 274 6.87 23.11 6.15
C TYR A 274 5.54 22.42 6.40
N THR A 275 5.09 22.47 7.65
CA THR A 275 3.75 21.99 8.02
C THR A 275 2.69 22.98 7.59
N ILE A 276 1.71 22.50 6.82
CA ILE A 276 0.49 23.25 6.47
C ILE A 276 -0.58 23.02 7.54
N LYS A 277 -0.87 21.75 7.85
CA LYS A 277 -1.96 21.36 8.75
C LYS A 277 -1.59 20.06 9.45
N LYS A 278 -1.93 19.94 10.72
CA LYS A 278 -1.81 18.71 11.51
C LYS A 278 -3.10 18.50 12.28
N VAL A 279 -3.79 17.38 12.05
CA VAL A 279 -5.15 17.16 12.57
C VAL A 279 -5.41 15.69 12.91
N ALA A 280 -5.94 15.45 14.11
CA ALA A 280 -6.53 14.16 14.45
C ALA A 280 -7.98 14.14 13.97
N LEU A 281 -8.41 13.02 13.40
CA LEU A 281 -9.74 12.85 12.85
C LEU A 281 -10.26 11.43 13.11
N SER A 282 -11.57 11.24 12.92
CA SER A 282 -12.21 9.94 13.08
C SER A 282 -13.24 9.66 11.97
N PRO A 283 -12.81 9.55 10.70
CA PRO A 283 -13.72 9.30 9.59
C PRO A 283 -14.49 8.00 9.84
N ASN A 284 -15.82 8.10 9.92
CA ASN A 284 -16.72 6.99 10.24
C ASN A 284 -16.30 6.18 11.47
N GLY A 285 -15.74 6.84 12.49
CA GLY A 285 -15.32 6.22 13.74
C GLY A 285 -13.95 5.52 13.70
N ILE A 286 -13.18 5.67 12.62
CA ILE A 286 -11.83 5.11 12.50
C ILE A 286 -10.80 6.09 13.05
N PRO A 287 -10.07 5.81 14.15
CA PRO A 287 -9.05 6.71 14.67
C PRO A 287 -7.94 6.95 13.64
N ALA A 288 -7.68 8.23 13.34
CA ALA A 288 -6.67 8.59 12.36
C ALA A 288 -5.99 9.92 12.66
N GLU A 289 -4.78 10.05 12.12
CA GLU A 289 -3.94 11.24 12.20
C GLU A 289 -3.55 11.65 10.79
N SER A 290 -3.67 12.95 10.49
CA SER A 290 -3.26 13.52 9.21
C SER A 290 -2.31 14.68 9.41
N TRP A 291 -1.26 14.72 8.58
CA TRP A 291 -0.26 15.77 8.57
C TRP A 291 0.03 16.16 7.12
N LEU A 292 -0.21 17.43 6.80
CA LEU A 292 -0.05 18.02 5.49
C LEU A 292 1.21 18.86 5.45
N PHE A 293 2.04 18.63 4.45
CA PHE A 293 3.27 19.35 4.21
C PHE A 293 3.22 20.08 2.87
N GLY A 294 3.87 21.24 2.83
CA GLY A 294 4.13 22.00 1.62
C GLY A 294 5.63 22.20 1.46
N GLY A 295 6.10 22.36 0.23
CA GLY A 295 7.51 22.60 -0.05
C GLY A 295 7.70 23.34 -1.35
N THR A 296 8.92 23.82 -1.57
CA THR A 296 9.30 24.42 -2.85
C THR A 296 10.50 23.71 -3.43
N GLN A 297 10.46 23.46 -4.73
CA GLN A 297 11.54 22.84 -5.47
C GLN A 297 11.81 23.59 -6.76
N THR A 298 12.99 23.39 -7.34
CA THR A 298 13.32 23.91 -8.67
C THR A 298 13.18 22.77 -9.68
N MET A 299 12.31 22.94 -10.66
CA MET A 299 12.15 22.01 -11.78
C MET A 299 12.63 22.66 -13.07
N ARG A 300 13.32 21.90 -13.92
CA ARG A 300 13.68 22.37 -15.25
C ARG A 300 12.51 22.15 -16.20
N ASP A 301 12.01 23.22 -16.78
CA ASP A 301 11.02 23.15 -17.84
C ASP A 301 11.65 22.49 -19.08
N THR A 302 11.04 21.42 -19.55
CA THR A 302 11.57 20.58 -20.64
C THR A 302 11.42 21.23 -22.02
N VAL A 303 10.57 22.25 -22.16
CA VAL A 303 10.29 22.96 -23.42
C VAL A 303 11.21 24.17 -23.57
N THR A 304 11.33 24.98 -22.52
CA THR A 304 12.09 26.23 -22.51
C THR A 304 13.52 26.05 -21.99
N GLY A 305 13.82 24.94 -21.31
CA GLY A 305 15.11 24.65 -20.71
C GLY A 305 15.44 25.49 -19.48
N LYS A 306 14.48 26.27 -18.97
CA LYS A 306 14.68 27.17 -17.82
C LYS A 306 14.31 26.49 -16.51
N ASP A 307 15.03 26.88 -15.46
CA ASP A 307 14.74 26.45 -14.10
C ASP A 307 13.58 27.29 -13.53
N GLU A 308 12.53 26.63 -13.07
CA GLU A 308 11.33 27.24 -12.51
C GLU A 308 11.11 26.79 -11.07
N LYS A 309 10.69 27.71 -10.21
CA LYS A 309 10.27 27.35 -8.85
C LYS A 309 8.86 26.78 -8.88
N ASN A 310 8.72 25.57 -8.37
CA ASN A 310 7.45 24.87 -8.21
C ASN A 310 7.14 24.69 -6.72
N THR A 311 5.88 24.88 -6.35
CA THR A 311 5.39 24.48 -5.01
C THR A 311 4.84 23.06 -5.14
N PHE A 312 5.16 22.21 -4.17
CA PHE A 312 4.63 20.86 -4.10
C PHE A 312 4.00 20.60 -2.73
N TYR A 313 3.19 19.56 -2.67
CA TYR A 313 2.48 19.13 -1.48
C TYR A 313 2.75 17.66 -1.23
N ASP A 314 2.95 17.31 0.04
CA ASP A 314 3.10 15.93 0.50
C ASP A 314 2.23 15.73 1.74
N PHE A 315 1.24 14.86 1.64
CA PHE A 315 0.21 14.69 2.65
C PHE A 315 0.21 13.26 3.16
N ASP A 316 0.28 13.11 4.47
CA ASP A 316 0.23 11.84 5.16
C ASP A 316 -1.05 11.68 5.96
N PHE A 317 -1.66 10.51 5.85
CA PHE A 317 -2.76 10.03 6.69
C PHE A 317 -2.44 8.63 7.18
N LYS A 318 -2.57 8.42 8.48
CA LYS A 318 -2.41 7.11 9.11
C LYS A 318 -3.63 6.81 9.99
N ALA A 319 -4.29 5.69 9.72
CA ALA A 319 -5.41 5.18 10.48
C ALA A 319 -5.04 3.90 11.24
N ASN A 320 -5.63 3.74 12.42
CA ASN A 320 -5.45 2.60 13.33
C ASN A 320 -4.00 2.37 13.79
N GLU A 321 -3.09 3.35 13.73
CA GLU A 321 -1.70 3.11 14.16
C GLU A 321 -1.57 2.67 15.62
N ARG A 322 -2.44 3.18 16.50
CA ARG A 322 -2.49 2.82 17.92
C ARG A 322 -3.30 1.56 18.22
N ASP A 323 -4.37 1.33 17.46
CA ASP A 323 -5.40 0.32 17.79
C ASP A 323 -5.50 -0.82 16.74
N ALA A 324 -4.53 -0.92 15.83
CA ALA A 324 -4.57 -1.90 14.75
C ALA A 324 -4.64 -3.33 15.27
N THR A 325 -5.47 -4.12 14.59
CA THR A 325 -5.61 -5.57 14.76
C THR A 325 -5.59 -6.23 13.38
N ALA A 326 -5.61 -7.57 13.33
CA ALA A 326 -5.68 -8.30 12.07
C ALA A 326 -6.91 -7.90 11.21
N ASP A 327 -8.06 -7.70 11.86
CA ASP A 327 -9.33 -7.33 11.21
C ASP A 327 -9.47 -5.82 10.98
N LYS A 328 -8.73 -5.00 11.73
CA LYS A 328 -8.67 -3.54 11.59
C LYS A 328 -7.21 -3.12 11.34
N PRO A 329 -6.65 -3.44 10.17
CA PRO A 329 -5.22 -3.28 9.94
C PRO A 329 -4.80 -1.82 9.84
N LYS A 330 -3.50 -1.54 10.00
CA LYS A 330 -2.99 -0.19 9.73
C LYS A 330 -3.34 0.19 8.28
N PHE A 331 -3.80 1.42 8.10
CA PHE A 331 -4.20 1.95 6.80
C PHE A 331 -3.55 3.31 6.61
N SER A 332 -2.95 3.53 5.46
CA SER A 332 -2.20 4.74 5.14
C SER A 332 -2.64 5.28 3.79
N ILE A 333 -2.84 6.59 3.73
CA ILE A 333 -2.99 7.31 2.47
C ILE A 333 -1.84 8.31 2.42
N GLY A 334 -1.17 8.37 1.27
CA GLY A 334 -0.17 9.38 0.95
C GLY A 334 -0.59 10.10 -0.33
N LEU A 335 -0.47 11.42 -0.36
CA LEU A 335 -0.64 12.19 -1.60
C LEU A 335 0.60 13.04 -1.81
N THR A 336 1.22 12.96 -2.98
CA THR A 336 2.38 13.77 -3.32
C THR A 336 2.23 14.42 -4.70
N SER A 337 2.59 15.69 -4.79
CA SER A 337 2.79 16.40 -6.06
C SER A 337 4.27 16.74 -6.30
N GLU A 338 5.21 16.15 -5.55
CA GLU A 338 6.64 16.42 -5.68
C GLU A 338 7.15 16.14 -7.11
N TYR A 339 6.62 15.11 -7.76
CA TYR A 339 7.02 14.72 -9.12
C TYR A 339 6.12 15.33 -10.20
N LYS A 340 5.25 16.28 -9.83
CA LYS A 340 4.20 16.84 -10.69
C LYS A 340 4.18 18.36 -10.59
N LYS A 341 3.81 19.02 -11.68
CA LYS A 341 3.55 20.47 -11.67
C LYS A 341 2.05 20.67 -11.45
N THR A 342 1.63 20.56 -10.20
CA THR A 342 0.21 20.69 -9.83
C THR A 342 -0.34 22.05 -10.24
N SER A 343 -1.51 22.03 -10.88
CA SER A 343 -2.30 23.21 -11.23
C SER A 343 -3.17 23.68 -10.05
N TYR A 344 -3.29 22.87 -9.00
CA TYR A 344 -4.07 23.19 -7.82
C TYR A 344 -3.30 24.10 -6.84
N SER A 345 -4.02 25.07 -6.30
CA SER A 345 -3.56 25.85 -5.14
C SER A 345 -3.52 24.99 -3.86
N GLU A 346 -2.82 25.48 -2.84
CA GLU A 346 -2.75 24.81 -1.53
C GLU A 346 -4.14 24.51 -0.96
N ALA A 347 -5.05 25.49 -0.98
CA ALA A 347 -6.42 25.32 -0.49
C ALA A 347 -7.18 24.23 -1.26
N GLN A 348 -7.01 24.15 -2.58
CA GLN A 348 -7.62 23.13 -3.42
C GLN A 348 -7.04 21.74 -3.12
N MET A 349 -5.73 21.63 -2.91
CA MET A 349 -5.09 20.36 -2.53
C MET A 349 -5.58 19.87 -1.16
N ILE A 350 -5.69 20.77 -0.17
CA ILE A 350 -6.27 20.44 1.13
C ILE A 350 -7.74 19.99 0.98
N GLU A 351 -8.52 20.63 0.12
CA GLU A 351 -9.90 20.24 -0.12
C GLU A 351 -10.03 18.85 -0.76
N ILE A 352 -9.20 18.55 -1.78
CA ILE A 352 -9.11 17.22 -2.41
C ILE A 352 -8.79 16.18 -1.34
N TRP A 353 -7.76 16.45 -0.54
CA TRP A 353 -7.34 15.58 0.54
C TRP A 353 -8.44 15.33 1.57
N ASP A 354 -9.05 16.40 2.10
CA ASP A 354 -10.10 16.31 3.10
C ASP A 354 -11.30 15.51 2.54
N ARG A 355 -11.69 15.65 1.27
CA ARG A 355 -12.76 14.84 0.65
C ARG A 355 -12.39 13.36 0.58
N LEU A 356 -11.17 13.02 0.18
CA LEU A 356 -10.69 11.64 0.08
C LEU A 356 -10.64 10.96 1.45
N VAL A 357 -9.94 11.54 2.43
CA VAL A 357 -9.71 10.87 3.72
C VAL A 357 -10.96 10.81 4.60
N ASN A 358 -11.89 11.77 4.48
CA ASN A 358 -13.13 11.75 5.25
C ASN A 358 -14.16 10.71 4.74
N SER A 359 -13.99 10.18 3.52
CA SER A 359 -14.82 9.11 2.99
C SER A 359 -14.48 7.71 3.55
N LEU A 360 -13.34 7.59 4.24
CA LEU A 360 -12.82 6.33 4.77
C LEU A 360 -13.82 5.66 5.70
N ARG A 361 -14.08 4.38 5.45
CA ARG A 361 -14.92 3.50 6.26
C ARG A 361 -14.44 2.06 6.19
N TYR A 362 -14.86 1.24 7.14
CA TYR A 362 -14.68 -0.20 7.03
C TYR A 362 -15.55 -0.76 5.90
N LYS A 363 -15.08 -1.84 5.28
CA LYS A 363 -15.83 -2.58 4.25
C LYS A 363 -17.02 -3.33 4.85
#